data_AF-A0A7J4UE45-F1
#
_entry.id   AF-A0A7J4UE45-F1
#
_cell.length_a   1.000
_cell.length_b   1.000
_cell.length_c   1.000
_cell.angle_alpha   90.00
_cell.angle_beta   90.00
_cell.angle_gamma   90.00
#
_symmetry.space_group_name_H-M   'P 1'
#
loop_
_entity.id
_entity.type
_entity.pdbx_description
1 polymer ?
#
loop_
_entity_poly.entity_id
_entity_poly.type
_entity_poly.pdbx_seq_one_letter_code
_entity_poly.pdbx_strand_id
1 'polypeptide(L)'
;MVVTETQALLILPPIAMGIIIGTYELFLIHRDENYSGSHWFGHGLHTFIPIIIGLLISFNVPLFLGMFGDSLPLWLQNEVYIRLAIALIIAIKVRAVSAVVPGAAGRGMKEGWIHTLVIGTAVAIAPYAWPFIQPFAPSWLGGNTE
;
A
#
# COMPACT_ATOMS: atom_id res chain seq x y z
N MET A 1 -14.98 -23.99 16.53
CA MET A 1 -15.84 -23.91 15.32
C MET A 1 -15.25 -22.83 14.45
N VAL A 2 -14.52 -23.20 13.40
CA VAL A 2 -14.02 -22.23 12.42
C VAL A 2 -15.17 -21.97 11.48
N VAL A 3 -15.78 -20.78 11.60
CA VAL A 3 -16.79 -20.33 10.66
C VAL A 3 -16.04 -20.03 9.36
N THR A 4 -16.05 -20.97 8.42
CA THR A 4 -15.55 -20.77 7.05
C THR A 4 -16.58 -19.96 6.27
N GLU A 5 -16.74 -18.68 6.60
CA GLU A 5 -17.21 -17.74 5.60
C GLU A 5 -16.05 -17.51 4.63
N THR A 6 -16.14 -18.06 3.42
CA THR A 6 -15.28 -17.68 2.31
C THR A 6 -15.45 -16.19 2.10
N GLN A 7 -14.49 -15.41 2.59
CA GLN A 7 -14.46 -13.97 2.36
C GLN A 7 -14.36 -13.71 0.86
N ALA A 8 -15.16 -12.78 0.35
CA ALA A 8 -15.07 -12.37 -1.04
C ALA A 8 -13.74 -11.66 -1.29
N LEU A 9 -13.13 -11.91 -2.46
CA LEU A 9 -11.95 -11.19 -2.91
C LEU A 9 -12.27 -9.69 -3.00
N LEU A 10 -11.58 -8.87 -2.22
CA LEU A 10 -11.71 -7.42 -2.22
C LEU A 10 -10.79 -6.83 -3.28
N ILE A 11 -11.37 -6.24 -4.33
CA ILE A 11 -10.63 -5.61 -5.43
C ILE A 11 -10.76 -4.09 -5.40
N LEU A 12 -11.98 -3.57 -5.25
CA LEU A 12 -12.23 -2.13 -5.30
C LEU A 12 -11.58 -1.35 -4.14
N PRO A 13 -11.70 -1.78 -2.86
CA PRO A 13 -11.08 -1.05 -1.76
C PRO A 13 -9.54 -0.92 -1.87
N PRO A 14 -8.78 -1.97 -2.22
CA PRO A 14 -7.35 -1.84 -2.52
C PRO A 14 -7.03 -0.86 -3.64
N ILE A 15 -7.80 -0.86 -4.73
CA ILE A 15 -7.59 0.07 -5.86
C ILE A 15 -7.84 1.51 -5.39
N ALA A 16 -8.92 1.74 -4.65
CA ALA A 16 -9.27 3.05 -4.11
C ALA A 16 -8.17 3.61 -3.22
N MET A 17 -7.72 2.81 -2.24
CA MET A 17 -6.62 3.18 -1.34
C MET A 17 -5.30 3.33 -2.09
N GLY A 18 -5.09 2.53 -3.14
CA GLY A 18 -3.90 2.58 -3.97
C GLY A 18 -3.81 3.86 -4.79
N ILE A 19 -4.95 4.35 -5.30
CA ILE A 19 -5.03 5.66 -5.93
C ILE A 19 -4.70 6.75 -4.90
N ILE A 20 -5.29 6.71 -3.70
CA ILE A 20 -5.05 7.73 -2.67
C ILE A 20 -3.57 7.77 -2.24
N ILE A 21 -3.04 6.64 -1.78
CA ILE A 21 -1.67 6.53 -1.24
C ILE A 21 -0.65 6.68 -2.38
N GLY A 22 -0.90 6.05 -3.52
CA GLY A 22 -0.01 6.10 -4.66
C GLY A 22 0.05 7.48 -5.30
N THR A 23 -1.06 8.21 -5.43
CA THR A 23 -1.04 9.58 -5.94
C THR A 23 -0.32 10.52 -4.97
N TYR A 24 -0.49 10.32 -3.66
CA TYR A 24 0.30 11.04 -2.66
C TYR A 24 1.79 10.82 -2.88
N GLU A 25 2.23 9.56 -3.03
CA GLU A 25 3.64 9.23 -3.28
C GLU A 25 4.15 9.82 -4.60
N LEU A 26 3.35 9.71 -5.67
CA LEU A 26 3.68 10.26 -6.98
C LEU A 26 3.86 11.79 -6.93
N PHE A 27 3.04 12.48 -6.13
CA PHE A 27 3.17 13.93 -5.93
C PHE A 27 4.48 14.30 -5.21
N LEU A 28 4.90 13.50 -4.23
CA LEU A 28 6.18 13.70 -3.54
C LEU A 28 7.35 13.47 -4.49
N ILE A 29 7.36 12.36 -5.23
CA ILE A 29 8.40 12.05 -6.22
C ILE A 29 8.44 13.14 -7.30
N HIS A 30 7.28 13.57 -7.80
CA HIS A 30 7.21 14.70 -8.74
C HIS A 30 7.87 15.94 -8.15
N ARG A 31 7.50 16.32 -6.92
CA ARG A 31 8.09 17.49 -6.26
C ARG A 31 9.59 17.35 -6.11
N ASP A 32 10.12 16.17 -5.79
CA ASP A 32 11.54 16.01 -5.50
C ASP A 32 12.42 15.85 -6.75
N GLU A 33 11.89 15.20 -7.80
CA GLU A 33 12.62 14.95 -9.05
C GLU A 33 12.40 16.00 -10.14
N ASN A 34 11.31 16.77 -10.10
CA ASN A 34 11.09 17.87 -11.04
C ASN A 34 12.15 18.99 -10.85
N TYR A 35 12.79 19.06 -9.68
CA TYR A 35 13.95 19.94 -9.46
C TYR A 35 15.27 19.36 -10.01
N SER A 36 15.36 18.05 -10.28
CA SER A 36 16.57 17.38 -10.77
C SER A 36 16.52 17.01 -12.26
N GLY A 37 15.42 17.29 -12.96
CA GLY A 37 15.27 17.01 -14.40
C GLY A 37 15.14 15.53 -14.75
N SER A 38 14.77 14.68 -13.78
CA SER A 38 14.64 13.23 -13.91
C SER A 38 13.28 12.79 -14.51
N HIS A 39 13.20 11.52 -14.97
CA HIS A 39 11.98 10.83 -15.40
C HIS A 39 11.05 10.48 -14.22
N TRP A 40 10.65 11.51 -13.46
CA TRP A 40 9.86 11.40 -12.23
C TRP A 40 8.60 10.55 -12.36
N PHE A 41 7.95 10.60 -13.52
CA PHE A 41 6.72 9.85 -13.76
C PHE A 41 6.99 8.34 -13.83
N GLY A 42 8.07 7.95 -14.51
CA GLY A 42 8.49 6.54 -14.59
C GLY A 42 8.88 6.01 -13.21
N HIS A 43 9.68 6.76 -12.45
CA HIS A 43 10.05 6.39 -11.08
C HIS A 43 8.83 6.29 -10.16
N GLY A 44 7.91 7.24 -10.26
CA GLY A 44 6.67 7.22 -9.51
C GLY A 44 5.78 6.01 -9.83
N LEU A 45 5.76 5.51 -11.06
CA LEU A 45 5.05 4.27 -11.39
C LEU A 45 5.69 3.03 -10.73
N HIS A 46 7.01 3.03 -10.55
CA HIS A 46 7.72 1.97 -9.84
C HIS A 46 7.46 1.95 -8.33
N THR A 47 6.90 3.02 -7.74
CA THR A 47 6.38 3.01 -6.36
C THR A 47 4.87 2.79 -6.31
N PHE A 48 4.13 3.41 -7.22
CA PHE A 48 2.67 3.33 -7.32
C PHE A 48 2.16 1.89 -7.51
N ILE A 49 2.74 1.14 -8.46
CA ILE A 49 2.28 -0.22 -8.78
C ILE A 49 2.52 -1.18 -7.59
N PRO A 50 3.73 -1.23 -6.97
CA PRO A 50 3.93 -2.03 -5.76
C PRO A 50 3.00 -1.67 -4.62
N ILE A 51 2.66 -0.39 -4.41
CA ILE A 51 1.69 0.02 -3.38
C ILE A 51 0.33 -0.63 -3.63
N ILE A 52 -0.19 -0.60 -4.86
CA ILE A 52 -1.46 -1.27 -5.21
C ILE A 52 -1.38 -2.77 -4.95
N ILE A 53 -0.29 -3.43 -5.35
CA ILE A 53 -0.10 -4.86 -5.12
C ILE A 53 -0.07 -5.17 -3.61
N GLY A 54 0.67 -4.37 -2.84
CA GLY A 54 0.71 -4.49 -1.38
C GLY A 54 -0.66 -4.34 -0.74
N LEU A 55 -1.47 -3.39 -1.22
CA LEU A 55 -2.84 -3.18 -0.75
C LEU A 55 -3.75 -4.35 -1.13
N LEU A 56 -3.66 -4.89 -2.35
CA LEU A 56 -4.42 -6.06 -2.76
C LEU A 56 -4.15 -7.24 -1.83
N ILE A 57 -2.89 -7.47 -1.48
CA ILE A 57 -2.54 -8.54 -0.53
C ILE A 57 -3.05 -8.16 0.88
N SER A 58 -2.83 -6.93 1.36
CA SER A 58 -3.17 -6.47 2.70
C SER A 58 -4.67 -6.58 3.03
N PHE A 59 -5.55 -6.23 2.08
CA PHE A 59 -7.01 -6.37 2.23
C PHE A 59 -7.47 -7.82 2.17
N ASN A 60 -6.76 -8.68 1.45
CA ASN A 60 -7.14 -10.08 1.24
C ASN A 60 -6.35 -11.06 2.12
N VAL A 61 -5.65 -10.57 3.15
CA VAL A 61 -4.97 -11.45 4.12
C VAL A 61 -5.93 -12.46 4.76
N PRO A 62 -7.15 -12.12 5.21
CA PRO A 62 -7.99 -13.12 5.83
C PRO A 62 -8.58 -14.13 4.81
N LEU A 63 -8.73 -13.75 3.53
CA LEU A 63 -8.97 -14.71 2.44
C LEU A 63 -7.81 -15.71 2.29
N PHE A 64 -6.57 -15.20 2.25
CA PHE A 64 -5.36 -16.03 2.17
C PHE A 64 -5.23 -16.99 3.36
N LEU A 65 -5.47 -16.49 4.57
CA LEU A 65 -5.46 -17.31 5.79
C LEU A 65 -6.60 -18.33 5.81
N GLY A 66 -7.78 -18.00 5.27
CA GLY A 66 -8.87 -18.96 5.13
C GLY A 66 -8.54 -20.12 4.18
N MET A 67 -7.69 -19.88 3.17
CA MET A 67 -7.27 -20.91 2.21
C MET A 67 -6.08 -21.75 2.68
N PHE A 68 -5.11 -21.13 3.36
CA PHE A 68 -3.81 -21.74 3.63
C PHE A 68 -3.40 -21.71 5.11
N GLY A 69 -4.15 -21.04 5.99
CA GLY A 69 -3.76 -20.77 7.38
C GLY A 69 -3.35 -22.02 8.15
N ASP A 70 -4.14 -23.09 8.08
CA ASP A 70 -3.86 -24.35 8.80
C ASP A 70 -2.56 -25.04 8.36
N SER A 71 -2.07 -24.73 7.15
CA SER A 71 -0.81 -25.26 6.61
C SER A 71 0.41 -24.40 6.95
N LEU A 72 0.21 -23.21 7.53
CA LEU A 72 1.27 -22.27 7.85
C LEU A 72 1.74 -22.41 9.30
N PRO A 73 3.00 -22.06 9.62
CA PRO A 73 3.45 -21.89 10.99
C PRO A 73 2.57 -20.91 11.79
N LEU A 74 2.41 -21.12 13.10
CA LEU A 74 1.53 -20.31 13.97
C LEU A 74 1.76 -18.79 13.85
N TRP A 75 3.00 -18.36 13.66
CA TRP A 75 3.33 -16.94 13.49
C TRP A 75 2.93 -16.37 12.12
N LEU A 76 2.71 -17.19 11.10
CA LEU A 76 2.14 -16.79 9.81
C LEU A 76 0.62 -16.93 9.77
N GLN A 77 -0.03 -17.46 10.81
CA GLN A 77 -1.49 -17.54 10.90
C GLN A 77 -2.11 -16.22 11.41
N ASN A 78 -1.29 -15.24 11.80
CA ASN A 78 -1.77 -13.97 12.32
C ASN A 78 -1.79 -12.90 11.21
N GLU A 79 -2.97 -12.31 10.99
CA GLU A 79 -3.16 -11.26 9.98
C GLU A 79 -2.20 -10.07 10.16
N VAL A 80 -1.95 -9.67 11.41
CA VAL A 80 -1.13 -8.50 11.73
C VAL A 80 0.31 -8.75 11.29
N TYR A 81 0.85 -9.95 11.53
CA TYR A 81 2.22 -10.29 11.13
C TYR A 81 2.39 -10.32 9.62
N ILE A 82 1.40 -10.86 8.88
CA ILE A 82 1.41 -10.81 7.41
C ILE A 82 1.36 -9.36 6.92
N ARG A 83 0.46 -8.53 7.46
CA ARG A 83 0.34 -7.11 7.07
C ARG A 83 1.60 -6.32 7.39
N LEU A 84 2.25 -6.57 8.53
CA LEU A 84 3.53 -5.95 8.89
C LEU A 84 4.66 -6.37 7.94
N ALA A 85 4.71 -7.64 7.53
CA ALA A 85 5.67 -8.10 6.54
C ALA A 85 5.46 -7.40 5.20
N ILE A 86 4.21 -7.26 4.74
CA ILE A 86 3.86 -6.51 3.53
C ILE A 86 4.29 -5.04 3.66
N ALA A 87 3.97 -4.39 4.79
CA ALA A 87 4.38 -3.01 5.05
C ALA A 87 5.89 -2.83 4.94
N LEU A 88 6.67 -3.74 5.51
CA LEU A 88 8.12 -3.71 5.43
C LEU A 88 8.62 -3.89 3.98
N ILE A 89 8.05 -4.84 3.24
CA ILE A 89 8.39 -5.07 1.82
C ILE A 89 8.12 -3.81 0.99
N ILE A 90 6.95 -3.18 1.18
CA ILE A 90 6.60 -1.93 0.48
C ILE A 90 7.54 -0.80 0.89
N ALA A 91 7.81 -0.62 2.18
CA ALA A 91 8.73 0.40 2.66
C ALA A 91 10.12 0.25 2.02
N ILE A 92 10.64 -0.99 1.95
CA ILE A 92 11.91 -1.28 1.29
C ILE A 92 11.84 -0.97 -0.21
N LYS A 93 10.75 -1.31 -0.91
CA LYS A 93 10.64 -1.01 -2.34
C LYS A 93 10.54 0.47 -2.64
N VAL A 94 9.72 1.22 -1.89
CA VAL A 94 9.64 2.68 -2.04
C VAL A 94 11.01 3.30 -1.82
N ARG A 95 11.70 2.92 -0.73
CA ARG A 95 13.07 3.36 -0.47
C ARG A 95 14.03 3.03 -1.59
N ALA A 96 13.96 1.80 -2.11
CA ALA A 96 14.86 1.34 -3.15
C ALA A 96 14.71 2.16 -4.43
N VAL A 97 13.48 2.57 -4.79
CA VAL A 97 13.24 3.41 -5.96
C VAL A 97 13.74 4.84 -5.73
N SER A 98 13.48 5.42 -4.57
CA SER A 98 13.91 6.77 -4.24
C SER A 98 15.44 6.90 -4.17
N ALA A 99 16.13 5.87 -3.66
CA ALA A 99 17.60 5.85 -3.54
C ALA A 99 18.35 5.78 -4.89
N VAL A 100 17.69 5.53 -6.02
CA VAL A 100 18.31 5.48 -7.36
C VAL A 100 18.64 6.88 -7.90
N VAL A 101 18.13 7.95 -7.27
CA VAL A 101 18.41 9.34 -7.68
C VAL A 101 19.33 10.03 -6.66
N PRO A 102 20.65 9.73 -6.65
CA PRO A 102 21.58 10.38 -5.74
C PRO A 102 21.67 11.88 -6.05
N GLY A 103 21.21 12.71 -5.12
CA GLY A 103 21.25 14.18 -5.25
C GLY A 103 19.92 14.86 -5.61
N ALA A 104 18.79 14.15 -5.56
CA ALA A 104 17.46 14.77 -5.56
C ALA A 104 17.27 15.64 -4.29
N ALA A 105 17.79 16.86 -4.34
CA ALA A 105 17.77 17.84 -3.25
C ALA A 105 16.47 18.65 -3.21
N GLY A 106 15.34 18.01 -3.51
CA GLY A 106 14.03 18.60 -3.30
C GLY A 106 13.78 18.81 -1.80
N ARG A 107 13.23 19.97 -1.42
CA ARG A 107 12.82 20.26 -0.03
C ARG A 107 11.75 19.30 0.51
N GLY A 108 11.27 18.39 -0.33
CA GLY A 108 10.18 17.51 -0.04
C GLY A 108 10.55 16.17 0.58
N MET A 109 11.57 15.54 0.01
CA MET A 109 12.20 14.30 0.43
C MET A 109 13.61 14.61 0.91
N LYS A 110 13.74 15.01 2.17
CA LYS A 110 14.89 14.48 2.91
C LYS A 110 14.53 13.02 3.22
N GLU A 111 14.85 12.12 2.28
CA GLU A 111 14.60 10.67 2.29
C GLU A 111 14.96 9.99 3.62
N GLY A 112 14.09 10.12 4.61
CA GLY A 112 14.19 9.38 5.85
C GLY A 112 13.55 8.02 5.69
N TRP A 113 14.10 7.00 6.37
CA TRP A 113 13.39 5.74 6.64
C TRP A 113 11.94 5.99 7.13
N ILE A 114 11.71 7.11 7.82
CA ILE A 114 10.41 7.53 8.33
C ILE A 114 9.37 7.66 7.22
N HIS A 115 9.66 8.31 6.09
CA HIS A 115 8.69 8.47 4.98
C HIS A 115 8.26 7.11 4.44
N THR A 116 9.24 6.26 4.13
CA THR A 116 8.99 4.94 3.55
C THR A 116 8.28 4.01 4.54
N LEU A 117 8.53 4.17 5.83
CA LEU A 117 7.81 3.47 6.89
C LEU A 117 6.38 3.98 7.04
N VAL A 118 6.12 5.28 6.85
CA VAL A 118 4.76 5.84 6.83
C VAL A 118 3.97 5.26 5.66
N ILE A 119 4.55 5.17 4.46
CA ILE A 119 3.89 4.54 3.30
C ILE A 119 3.62 3.05 3.54
N GLY A 120 4.62 2.30 4.03
CA GLY A 120 4.44 0.89 4.38
C GLY A 120 3.35 0.69 5.44
N THR A 121 3.36 1.52 6.48
CA THR A 121 2.33 1.50 7.54
C THR A 121 0.96 1.84 6.98
N ALA A 122 0.85 2.84 6.10
CA ALA A 122 -0.39 3.18 5.41
C ALA A 122 -0.98 1.97 4.67
N VAL A 123 -0.15 1.15 4.00
CA VAL A 123 -0.58 -0.09 3.34
C VAL A 123 -1.07 -1.15 4.33
N ALA A 124 -0.42 -1.33 5.48
CA ALA A 124 -0.87 -2.26 6.50
C ALA A 124 -2.17 -1.83 7.18
N ILE A 125 -2.37 -0.52 7.41
CA ILE A 125 -3.56 0.00 8.09
C ILE A 125 -4.74 0.25 7.15
N ALA A 126 -4.51 0.30 5.83
CA ALA A 126 -5.53 0.63 4.84
C ALA A 126 -6.82 -0.21 4.95
N PRO A 127 -6.78 -1.54 5.22
CA PRO A 127 -8.01 -2.32 5.44
C PRO A 127 -8.87 -1.81 6.59
N TYR A 128 -8.24 -1.31 7.65
CA TYR A 128 -8.92 -0.73 8.81
C TYR A 128 -9.35 0.72 8.58
N ALA A 129 -8.63 1.45 7.71
CA ALA A 129 -8.99 2.81 7.34
C ALA A 129 -10.17 2.86 6.35
N TRP A 130 -10.33 1.83 5.51
CA TRP A 130 -11.34 1.80 4.46
C TRP A 130 -12.78 2.09 4.91
N PRO A 131 -13.30 1.52 6.01
CA PRO A 131 -14.67 1.82 6.46
C PRO A 131 -14.94 3.30 6.73
N PHE A 132 -13.91 4.09 7.04
CA PHE A 132 -14.03 5.53 7.25
C PHE A 132 -13.94 6.33 5.93
N ILE A 133 -13.35 5.76 4.90
CA ILE A 133 -13.15 6.40 3.58
C ILE A 133 -14.29 6.01 2.62
N GLN A 134 -14.80 4.80 2.74
CA GLN A 134 -15.87 4.23 1.92
C GLN A 134 -17.08 5.16 1.73
N PRO A 135 -17.59 5.87 2.75
CA PRO A 135 -18.74 6.77 2.56
C PRO A 135 -18.47 7.95 1.63
N PHE A 136 -17.19 8.32 1.46
CA PHE A 136 -16.77 9.44 0.61
C PHE A 136 -16.28 8.98 -0.77
N ALA A 137 -16.11 7.67 -0.96
CA ALA A 137 -15.70 7.10 -2.24
C ALA A 137 -16.88 7.11 -3.21
N PRO A 138 -16.64 7.29 -4.53
CA PRO A 138 -17.70 7.10 -5.51
C PRO A 138 -18.10 5.62 -5.61
N SER A 139 -19.35 5.36 -5.98
CA SER A 139 -19.93 4.00 -6.02
C SER A 139 -19.17 3.03 -6.92
N TRP A 140 -18.67 3.50 -8.06
CA TRP A 140 -17.84 2.70 -8.98
C TRP A 140 -16.48 2.29 -8.39
N LEU A 141 -16.06 2.92 -7.29
CA LEU A 141 -14.81 2.65 -6.57
C LEU A 141 -15.07 1.94 -5.22
N GLY A 142 -16.26 1.38 -5.02
CA GLY A 142 -16.64 0.65 -3.81
C GLY A 142 -17.24 1.52 -2.71
N GLY A 143 -17.58 2.78 -3.00
CA GLY A 143 -18.32 3.63 -2.08
C GLY A 143 -19.78 3.24 -1.92
N ASN A 144 -20.39 3.66 -0.83
CA ASN A 144 -21.80 3.37 -0.56
C ASN A 144 -22.68 4.21 -1.50
N THR A 145 -23.62 3.55 -2.18
CA THR A 145 -24.75 4.23 -2.81
C THR A 145 -25.82 4.40 -1.73
N GLU A 146 -25.84 5.55 -1.07
CA GLU A 146 -27.12 6.02 -0.54
C GLU A 146 -28.07 6.35 -1.69
#